data_AF-V9III7-F1
#
_entry.id   AF-V9III7-F1
#
_cell.length_a   1.000
_cell.length_b   1.000
_cell.length_c   1.000
_cell.angle_alpha   90.00
_cell.angle_beta   90.00
_cell.angle_gamma   90.00
#
_symmetry.space_group_name_H-M   'P 1'
#
loop_
_entity.id
_entity.type
_entity.pdbx_description
1 polymer ?
#
loop_
_entity_poly.entity_id
_entity_poly.type
_entity_poly.pdbx_seq_one_letter_code
_entity_poly.pdbx_strand_id
1 'polypeptide(L)'
;MRAKNVGCYLFWSLFLAYHVVSETPPSIDKDDVLIFTVATKETDGYKRYLRSIDVYGFRDNLRVLGMGTPWLGGDHVKTSIGGGYKVNLLKKALEEYQNDDDRIIIFTDSYDVIFLSDLTEIIDKFKNMNARVLFSAEGACWPDRSLASKYPSVTRGKRFLNSGGFIGYASDIYAILTYAPIKNKDDDQLFYTLAYLDEKLREHHKIKWITNL
;
A
#
# COMPACT_ATOMS: atom_id res chain seq x y z
N MET A 1 -70.40 41.37 -34.37
CA MET A 1 -69.35 42.00 -33.53
C MET A 1 -69.11 41.10 -32.32
N ARG A 2 -67.95 40.42 -32.28
CA ARG A 2 -67.24 39.76 -31.15
C ARG A 2 -66.60 38.44 -31.60
N ALA A 3 -65.32 38.34 -31.27
CA ALA A 3 -64.30 37.54 -31.91
C ALA A 3 -64.19 36.11 -31.37
N LYS A 4 -63.66 35.23 -32.22
CA LYS A 4 -63.21 33.88 -31.91
C LYS A 4 -61.91 33.96 -31.09
N ASN A 5 -61.87 33.33 -29.92
CA ASN A 5 -60.62 33.04 -29.22
C ASN A 5 -60.35 31.53 -29.29
N VAL A 6 -59.41 31.15 -30.14
CA VAL A 6 -58.78 29.83 -30.16
C VAL A 6 -57.67 29.86 -29.12
N GLY A 7 -57.86 29.14 -28.01
CA GLY A 7 -56.81 28.95 -27.01
C GLY A 7 -55.80 27.93 -27.53
N CYS A 8 -54.63 28.40 -27.94
CA CYS A 8 -53.49 27.58 -28.29
C CYS A 8 -52.65 27.36 -27.02
N TYR A 9 -52.76 26.19 -26.40
CA TYR A 9 -51.90 25.80 -25.28
C TYR A 9 -50.56 25.31 -25.84
N LEU A 10 -49.59 26.21 -25.94
CA LEU A 10 -48.18 25.84 -26.14
C LEU A 10 -47.63 25.27 -24.83
N PHE A 11 -47.59 23.93 -24.73
CA PHE A 11 -46.80 23.23 -23.74
C PHE A 11 -45.32 23.37 -24.10
N TRP A 12 -44.60 24.26 -23.43
CA TRP A 12 -43.14 24.24 -23.40
C TRP A 12 -42.69 23.15 -22.43
N SER A 13 -42.37 21.97 -22.97
CA SER A 13 -41.60 20.97 -22.23
C SER A 13 -40.14 21.46 -22.16
N LEU A 14 -39.76 22.09 -21.04
CA LEU A 14 -38.36 22.24 -20.67
C LEU A 14 -37.81 20.83 -20.36
N PHE A 15 -37.15 20.22 -21.33
CA PHE A 15 -36.24 19.11 -21.07
C PHE A 15 -34.94 19.71 -20.50
N LEU A 16 -34.84 19.79 -19.17
CA LEU A 16 -33.56 19.92 -18.49
C LEU A 16 -32.83 18.58 -18.64
N ALA A 17 -32.02 18.46 -19.68
CA ALA A 17 -31.01 17.43 -19.75
C ALA A 17 -29.98 17.72 -18.64
N TYR A 18 -30.14 17.08 -17.49
CA TYR A 18 -29.04 16.94 -16.54
C TYR A 18 -27.97 16.11 -17.24
N HIS A 19 -27.02 16.78 -17.90
CA HIS A 19 -25.72 16.18 -18.15
C HIS A 19 -25.08 15.96 -16.79
N VAL A 20 -25.31 14.76 -16.23
CA VAL A 20 -24.39 14.19 -15.25
C VAL A 20 -23.07 14.07 -15.99
N VAL A 21 -22.23 15.09 -15.84
CA VAL A 21 -20.80 14.96 -16.14
C VAL A 21 -20.31 13.96 -15.10
N SER A 22 -20.28 12.69 -15.50
CA SER A 22 -19.50 11.69 -14.80
C SER A 22 -18.05 12.11 -15.01
N GLU A 23 -17.49 12.87 -14.08
CA GLU A 23 -16.04 13.02 -13.99
C GLU A 23 -15.48 11.61 -13.83
N THR A 24 -14.94 11.05 -14.90
CA THR A 24 -14.12 9.85 -14.80
C THR A 24 -12.99 10.21 -13.83
N PRO A 25 -12.86 9.51 -12.68
CA PRO A 25 -11.76 9.78 -11.78
C PRO A 25 -10.45 9.72 -12.58
N PRO A 26 -9.48 10.60 -12.31
CA PRO A 26 -8.23 10.65 -13.07
C PRO A 26 -7.66 9.24 -13.15
N SER A 27 -7.52 8.73 -14.38
CA SER A 27 -6.95 7.42 -14.63
C SER A 27 -5.57 7.40 -14.02
N ILE A 28 -5.34 6.49 -13.09
CA ILE A 28 -4.03 6.31 -12.49
C ILE A 28 -3.12 5.86 -13.61
N ASP A 29 -2.11 6.66 -13.92
CA ASP A 29 -1.08 6.19 -14.82
C ASP A 29 -0.36 5.06 -14.11
N LYS A 30 -0.38 3.87 -14.72
CA LYS A 30 0.31 2.70 -14.16
C LYS A 30 1.80 2.96 -14.00
N ASP A 31 2.34 3.93 -14.74
CA ASP A 31 3.73 4.35 -14.67
C ASP A 31 4.09 5.06 -13.34
N ASP A 32 3.08 5.55 -12.59
CA ASP A 32 3.27 6.20 -11.28
C ASP A 32 3.35 5.22 -10.10
N VAL A 33 3.35 3.91 -10.38
CA VAL A 33 3.29 2.86 -9.35
C VAL A 33 4.52 1.98 -9.45
N LEU A 34 5.23 1.80 -8.34
CA LEU A 34 6.36 0.90 -8.24
C LEU A 34 6.11 -0.18 -7.19
N ILE A 35 6.43 -1.42 -7.54
CA ILE A 35 6.36 -2.56 -6.62
C ILE A 35 7.79 -2.93 -6.25
N PHE A 36 8.10 -2.90 -4.97
CA PHE A 36 9.37 -3.38 -4.43
C PHE A 36 9.19 -4.69 -3.68
N THR A 37 10.11 -5.60 -3.91
CA THR A 37 10.26 -6.81 -3.08
C THR A 37 11.73 -7.07 -2.83
N VAL A 38 12.03 -7.82 -1.78
CA VAL A 38 13.37 -8.39 -1.57
C VAL A 38 13.36 -9.86 -1.93
N ALA A 39 14.34 -10.29 -2.71
CA ALA A 39 14.62 -11.69 -3.02
C ALA A 39 16.12 -11.84 -3.29
N THR A 40 16.78 -12.74 -2.57
CA THR A 40 18.21 -13.02 -2.76
C THR A 40 18.50 -14.18 -3.70
N LYS A 41 17.48 -15.02 -3.94
CA LYS A 41 17.55 -16.20 -4.81
C LYS A 41 16.22 -16.39 -5.54
N GLU A 42 16.28 -17.04 -6.70
CA GLU A 42 15.09 -17.47 -7.43
C GLU A 42 14.48 -18.76 -6.86
N THR A 43 13.89 -18.65 -5.67
CA THR A 43 13.17 -19.77 -5.04
C THR A 43 11.88 -20.09 -5.80
N ASP A 44 11.29 -21.27 -5.58
CA ASP A 44 9.99 -21.61 -6.16
C ASP A 44 8.88 -20.67 -5.70
N GLY A 45 8.98 -20.18 -4.46
CA GLY A 45 8.12 -19.12 -3.91
C GLY A 45 8.20 -17.83 -4.72
N TYR A 46 9.42 -17.34 -4.94
CA TYR A 46 9.67 -16.16 -5.78
C TYR A 46 9.19 -16.36 -7.22
N LYS A 47 9.42 -17.53 -7.82
CA LYS A 47 8.92 -17.84 -9.17
C LYS A 47 7.39 -17.83 -9.21
N ARG A 48 6.71 -18.27 -8.15
CA ARG A 48 5.25 -18.18 -8.05
C ARG A 48 4.77 -16.74 -7.90
N TYR A 49 5.48 -15.93 -7.12
CA TYR A 49 5.25 -14.49 -7.03
C TYR A 49 5.36 -13.81 -8.41
N LEU A 50 6.46 -14.05 -9.14
CA LEU A 50 6.62 -13.54 -10.51
C LEU A 50 5.49 -13.97 -11.45
N ARG A 51 5.13 -15.27 -11.45
CA ARG A 51 4.02 -15.75 -12.28
C ARG A 51 2.70 -15.03 -11.98
N SER A 52 2.42 -14.72 -10.71
CA SER A 52 1.20 -13.96 -10.37
C SER A 52 1.24 -12.53 -10.92
N ILE A 53 2.39 -11.88 -10.91
CA ILE A 53 2.59 -10.55 -11.51
C ILE A 53 2.37 -10.61 -13.03
N ASP A 54 2.93 -11.63 -13.69
CA ASP A 54 2.79 -11.82 -15.13
C ASP A 54 1.33 -12.05 -15.53
N VAL A 55 0.56 -12.80 -14.72
CA VAL A 55 -0.88 -13.03 -14.94
C VAL A 55 -1.68 -11.73 -14.96
N TYR A 56 -1.33 -10.76 -14.12
CA TYR A 56 -2.02 -9.47 -14.03
C TYR A 56 -1.35 -8.34 -14.82
N GLY A 57 -0.26 -8.64 -15.54
CA GLY A 57 0.33 -7.74 -16.55
C GLY A 57 1.00 -6.48 -16.02
N PHE A 58 1.66 -6.55 -14.86
CA PHE A 58 2.39 -5.40 -14.27
C PHE A 58 3.87 -5.69 -13.95
N ARG A 59 4.50 -6.53 -14.79
CA ARG A 59 5.92 -6.91 -14.63
C ARG A 59 6.87 -5.71 -14.64
N ASP A 60 6.56 -4.70 -15.45
CA ASP A 60 7.38 -3.50 -15.63
C ASP A 60 7.36 -2.57 -14.40
N ASN A 61 6.38 -2.73 -13.51
CA ASN A 61 6.31 -2.02 -12.23
C ASN A 61 7.22 -2.64 -11.14
N LEU A 62 7.70 -3.88 -11.35
CA LEU A 62 8.43 -4.62 -10.32
C LEU A 62 9.90 -4.22 -10.24
N ARG A 63 10.39 -4.03 -9.01
CA ARG A 63 11.79 -3.78 -8.64
C ARG A 63 12.20 -4.82 -7.59
N VAL A 64 13.14 -5.68 -7.94
CA VAL A 64 13.60 -6.77 -7.08
C VAL A 64 14.93 -6.40 -6.46
N LEU A 65 14.97 -6.30 -5.13
CA LEU A 65 16.13 -5.90 -4.38
C LEU A 65 16.90 -7.12 -3.86
N GLY A 66 18.23 -7.09 -3.97
CA GLY A 66 19.13 -8.10 -3.39
C GLY A 66 19.29 -9.38 -4.21
N MET A 67 18.78 -9.47 -5.44
CA MET A 67 18.90 -10.69 -6.25
C MET A 67 20.37 -11.03 -6.51
N GLY A 68 20.74 -12.29 -6.24
CA GLY A 68 22.11 -12.76 -6.41
C GLY A 68 23.08 -12.35 -5.30
N THR A 69 22.64 -11.59 -4.28
CA THR A 69 23.47 -11.21 -3.14
C THR A 69 23.22 -12.11 -1.92
N PRO A 70 24.21 -12.29 -1.03
CA PRO A 70 23.99 -12.99 0.24
C PRO A 70 22.89 -12.31 1.07
N TRP A 71 22.07 -13.13 1.75
CA TRP A 71 21.10 -12.63 2.72
C TRP A 71 21.82 -12.18 3.99
N LEU A 72 21.61 -10.93 4.39
CA LEU A 72 22.21 -10.34 5.60
C LEU A 72 21.21 -10.12 6.73
N GLY A 73 19.95 -10.53 6.53
CA GLY A 73 18.84 -10.21 7.42
C GLY A 73 18.71 -11.06 8.69
N GLY A 74 19.70 -11.88 9.01
CA GLY A 74 19.66 -12.82 10.12
C GLY A 74 19.27 -14.24 9.71
N ASP A 75 19.44 -15.18 10.63
CA ASP A 75 19.22 -16.60 10.39
C ASP A 75 17.81 -17.00 10.79
N HIS A 76 17.21 -17.97 10.09
CA HIS A 76 15.90 -18.54 10.44
C HIS A 76 14.74 -17.54 10.64
N VAL A 77 14.71 -16.44 9.88
CA VAL A 77 13.71 -15.35 10.00
C VAL A 77 12.24 -15.77 9.90
N LYS A 78 11.93 -17.01 9.49
CA LYS A 78 10.58 -17.58 9.57
C LYS A 78 10.14 -17.95 10.99
N THR A 79 11.10 -18.09 11.90
CA THR A 79 10.91 -18.61 13.27
C THR A 79 11.59 -17.74 14.33
N SER A 80 12.31 -16.69 13.94
CA SER A 80 13.03 -15.78 14.81
C SER A 80 12.99 -14.36 14.25
N ILE A 81 13.39 -13.40 15.09
CA ILE A 81 13.54 -12.00 14.69
C ILE A 81 14.54 -11.81 13.56
N GLY A 82 14.35 -10.78 12.76
CA GLY A 82 15.28 -10.37 11.71
C GLY A 82 14.59 -9.64 10.57
N GLY A 83 15.24 -9.58 9.41
CA GLY A 83 14.66 -8.97 8.22
C GLY A 83 14.94 -7.47 8.06
N GLY A 84 15.60 -6.81 9.01
CA GLY A 84 16.00 -5.39 8.91
C GLY A 84 16.84 -5.06 7.67
N TYR A 85 17.51 -6.05 7.07
CA TYR A 85 18.16 -5.92 5.78
C TYR A 85 17.19 -5.49 4.66
N LYS A 86 15.93 -5.94 4.70
CA LYS A 86 14.89 -5.53 3.75
C LYS A 86 14.63 -4.03 3.87
N VAL A 87 14.53 -3.51 5.10
CA VAL A 87 14.32 -2.09 5.39
C VAL A 87 15.47 -1.26 4.82
N ASN A 88 16.72 -1.69 5.04
CA ASN A 88 17.89 -0.98 4.52
C ASN A 88 17.98 -1.01 2.99
N LEU A 89 17.62 -2.13 2.35
CA LEU A 89 17.55 -2.21 0.89
C LEU A 89 16.48 -1.29 0.32
N LEU A 90 15.27 -1.32 0.90
CA LEU A 90 14.16 -0.49 0.45
C LEU A 90 14.44 1.00 0.67
N LYS A 91 14.98 1.37 1.83
CA LYS A 91 15.41 2.74 2.15
C LYS A 91 16.32 3.29 1.07
N LYS A 92 17.38 2.55 0.72
CA LYS A 92 18.33 2.95 -0.33
C LYS A 92 17.64 3.09 -1.69
N ALA A 93 16.76 2.15 -2.04
CA ALA A 93 16.05 2.19 -3.31
C ALA A 93 15.07 3.37 -3.43
N LEU A 94 14.54 3.87 -2.31
CA LEU A 94 13.60 4.99 -2.30
C LEU A 94 14.25 6.38 -2.15
N GLU A 95 15.58 6.47 -2.06
CA GLU A 95 16.29 7.76 -1.99
C GLU A 95 15.99 8.68 -3.19
N GLU A 96 15.84 8.11 -4.39
CA GLU A 96 15.50 8.87 -5.60
C GLU A 96 14.04 9.37 -5.62
N TYR A 97 13.16 8.79 -4.79
CA TYR A 97 11.73 9.13 -4.72
C TYR A 97 11.36 9.84 -3.41
N GLN A 98 12.34 10.25 -2.59
CA GLN A 98 12.11 10.79 -1.25
C GLN A 98 11.24 12.05 -1.19
N ASN A 99 11.16 12.81 -2.29
CA ASN A 99 10.36 14.03 -2.41
C ASN A 99 9.19 13.87 -3.41
N ASP A 100 8.86 12.64 -3.79
CA ASP A 100 7.74 12.35 -4.69
C ASP A 100 6.48 12.07 -3.86
N ASP A 101 5.60 13.06 -3.79
CA ASP A 101 4.38 13.02 -2.96
C ASP A 101 3.21 12.27 -3.60
N ASP A 102 3.31 11.96 -4.91
CA ASP A 102 2.23 11.38 -5.70
C ASP A 102 2.50 9.93 -6.10
N ARG A 103 3.77 9.53 -6.24
CA ARG A 103 4.16 8.17 -6.60
C ARG A 103 3.75 7.17 -5.54
N ILE A 104 3.13 6.09 -5.99
CA ILE A 104 2.67 5.00 -5.13
C ILE A 104 3.71 3.89 -5.11
N ILE A 105 4.10 3.49 -3.90
CA ILE A 105 5.00 2.37 -3.64
C ILE A 105 4.20 1.25 -3.00
N ILE A 106 4.33 0.05 -3.56
CA ILE A 106 3.87 -1.19 -2.96
C ILE A 106 5.09 -1.98 -2.54
N PHE A 107 5.20 -2.34 -1.26
CA PHE A 107 6.18 -3.31 -0.81
C PHE A 107 5.48 -4.60 -0.44
N THR A 108 6.03 -5.73 -0.85
CA THR A 108 5.66 -7.04 -0.32
C THR A 108 6.90 -7.92 -0.13
N ASP A 109 6.79 -8.92 0.73
CA ASP A 109 7.63 -10.11 0.62
C ASP A 109 7.34 -10.85 -0.70
N SER A 110 8.20 -11.79 -1.11
CA SER A 110 8.03 -12.53 -2.37
C SER A 110 8.03 -14.05 -2.25
N TYR A 111 8.60 -14.62 -1.18
CA TYR A 111 8.76 -16.07 -1.12
C TYR A 111 7.45 -16.80 -0.76
N ASP A 112 6.51 -16.10 -0.15
CA ASP A 112 5.23 -16.61 0.34
C ASP A 112 4.03 -15.71 -0.03
N VAL A 113 4.22 -14.83 -1.01
CA VAL A 113 3.19 -13.89 -1.50
C VAL A 113 2.81 -14.23 -2.95
N ILE A 114 1.54 -13.99 -3.29
CA ILE A 114 1.04 -13.94 -4.67
C ILE A 114 0.07 -12.76 -4.79
N PHE A 115 0.01 -12.15 -5.97
CA PHE A 115 -1.03 -11.19 -6.32
C PHE A 115 -2.29 -11.90 -6.79
N LEU A 116 -3.44 -11.29 -6.50
CA LEU A 116 -4.77 -11.82 -6.83
C LEU A 116 -5.65 -10.78 -7.58
N SER A 117 -5.08 -9.65 -7.97
CA SER A 117 -5.75 -8.60 -8.73
C SER A 117 -4.72 -7.76 -9.47
N ASP A 118 -5.17 -6.97 -10.45
CA ASP A 118 -4.33 -5.99 -11.12
C ASP A 118 -4.05 -4.76 -10.25
N LEU A 119 -3.13 -3.91 -10.72
CA LEU A 119 -2.76 -2.68 -10.01
C LEU A 119 -3.91 -1.70 -9.88
N THR A 120 -4.79 -1.60 -10.89
CA THR A 120 -5.91 -0.65 -10.87
C THR A 120 -6.81 -0.94 -9.66
N GLU A 121 -7.21 -2.20 -9.47
CA GLU A 121 -8.05 -2.59 -8.34
C GLU A 121 -7.35 -2.36 -6.99
N ILE A 122 -6.06 -2.69 -6.89
CA ILE A 122 -5.28 -2.51 -5.66
C ILE A 122 -5.22 -1.04 -5.27
N ILE A 123 -4.97 -0.16 -6.23
CA ILE A 123 -4.79 1.26 -5.98
C ILE A 123 -6.14 1.93 -5.68
N ASP A 124 -7.20 1.57 -6.39
CA ASP A 124 -8.54 2.05 -6.10
C ASP A 124 -8.94 1.71 -4.65
N LYS A 125 -8.68 0.47 -4.22
CA LYS A 125 -8.89 0.06 -2.83
C LYS A 125 -8.04 0.88 -1.86
N PHE A 126 -6.75 1.10 -2.14
CA PHE A 126 -5.86 1.90 -1.30
C PHE A 126 -6.35 3.35 -1.17
N LYS A 127 -6.70 4.01 -2.27
CA LYS A 127 -7.21 5.40 -2.27
C LYS A 127 -8.50 5.50 -1.45
N ASN A 128 -9.38 4.51 -1.54
CA ASN A 128 -10.62 4.45 -0.75
C ASN A 128 -10.39 4.29 0.76
N MET A 129 -9.22 3.81 1.19
CA MET A 129 -8.88 3.71 2.62
C MET A 129 -8.52 5.07 3.24
N ASN A 130 -8.35 6.13 2.43
CA ASN A 130 -7.97 7.48 2.87
C ASN A 130 -6.76 7.45 3.84
N ALA A 131 -5.75 6.69 3.47
CA ALA A 131 -4.46 6.56 4.16
C ALA A 131 -3.37 7.14 3.26
N ARG A 132 -2.25 7.60 3.85
CA ARG A 132 -1.04 7.87 3.04
C ARG A 132 -0.10 6.67 3.03
N VAL A 133 -0.12 5.87 4.10
CA VAL A 133 0.53 4.57 4.17
C VAL A 133 -0.41 3.58 4.83
N LEU A 134 -0.56 2.40 4.22
CA LEU A 134 -1.42 1.32 4.64
C LEU A 134 -0.62 0.02 4.76
N PHE A 135 -0.46 -0.46 5.98
CA PHE A 135 0.15 -1.76 6.26
C PHE A 135 -0.87 -2.89 6.22
N SER A 136 -0.41 -4.10 5.93
CA SER A 136 -1.19 -5.31 6.19
C SER A 136 -1.35 -5.54 7.69
N ALA A 137 -2.23 -6.47 8.06
CA ALA A 137 -2.62 -6.71 9.44
C ALA A 137 -2.67 -8.19 9.80
N GLU A 138 -2.33 -8.51 11.04
CA GLU A 138 -2.32 -9.87 11.57
C GLU A 138 -2.94 -9.98 12.98
N GLY A 139 -3.11 -11.22 13.43
CA GLY A 139 -3.77 -11.55 14.68
C GLY A 139 -2.86 -11.48 15.91
N ALA A 140 -1.55 -11.55 15.74
CA ALA A 140 -0.59 -11.59 16.83
C ALA A 140 0.19 -10.29 16.94
N CYS A 141 0.43 -9.82 18.16
CA CYS A 141 1.40 -8.75 18.41
C CYS A 141 2.78 -9.40 18.49
N TRP A 142 3.56 -9.28 17.42
CA TRP A 142 4.89 -9.87 17.30
C TRP A 142 5.90 -8.80 16.86
N PRO A 143 7.18 -8.87 17.28
CA PRO A 143 7.73 -9.84 18.23
C PRO A 143 7.47 -9.47 19.70
N ASP A 144 7.28 -8.19 20.01
CA ASP A 144 7.06 -7.72 21.38
C ASP A 144 5.57 -7.63 21.72
N ARG A 145 5.09 -8.64 22.45
CA ARG A 145 3.69 -8.72 22.90
C ARG A 145 3.30 -7.63 23.90
N SER A 146 4.27 -7.03 24.59
CA SER A 146 3.99 -5.97 25.57
C SER A 146 3.45 -4.70 24.91
N LEU A 147 3.68 -4.52 23.60
CA LEU A 147 3.20 -3.39 22.82
C LEU A 147 1.71 -3.49 22.47
N ALA A 148 1.06 -4.64 22.70
CA ALA A 148 -0.32 -4.86 22.31
C ALA A 148 -1.31 -3.85 22.94
N SER A 149 -1.03 -3.35 24.14
CA SER A 149 -1.86 -2.33 24.82
C SER A 149 -1.74 -0.95 24.18
N LYS A 150 -0.67 -0.68 23.42
CA LYS A 150 -0.44 0.60 22.74
C LYS A 150 -1.15 0.70 21.39
N TYR A 151 -1.55 -0.43 20.80
CA TYR A 151 -2.35 -0.42 19.58
C TYR A 151 -3.77 0.07 19.86
N PRO A 152 -4.38 0.85 18.95
CA PRO A 152 -5.81 1.13 19.03
C PRO A 152 -6.64 -0.15 19.08
N SER A 153 -7.76 -0.10 19.80
CA SER A 153 -8.73 -1.19 19.83
C SER A 153 -9.46 -1.27 18.48
N VAL A 154 -9.68 -2.49 17.99
CA VAL A 154 -10.47 -2.77 16.78
C VAL A 154 -11.68 -3.61 17.16
N THR A 155 -12.84 -3.30 16.58
CA THR A 155 -14.08 -4.04 16.85
C THR A 155 -14.19 -5.34 16.06
N ARG A 156 -13.61 -5.38 14.85
CA ARG A 156 -13.57 -6.53 13.95
C ARG A 156 -12.19 -6.60 13.26
N GLY A 157 -11.88 -7.79 12.74
CA GLY A 157 -10.68 -8.07 11.97
C GLY A 157 -9.38 -8.15 12.79
N LYS A 158 -8.26 -7.87 12.12
CA LYS A 158 -6.90 -8.05 12.65
C LYS A 158 -6.40 -6.76 13.28
N ARG A 159 -5.79 -6.87 14.46
CA ARG A 159 -5.45 -5.70 15.30
C ARG A 159 -4.03 -5.19 15.10
N PHE A 160 -3.09 -6.05 14.73
CA PHE A 160 -1.67 -5.70 14.76
C PHE A 160 -1.14 -5.56 13.33
N LEU A 161 -0.16 -4.67 13.17
CA LEU A 161 0.51 -4.43 11.89
C LEU A 161 1.25 -5.69 11.43
N ASN A 162 1.36 -5.93 10.13
CA ASN A 162 2.30 -6.89 9.54
C ASN A 162 3.18 -6.22 8.45
N SER A 163 4.50 -6.42 8.51
CA SER A 163 5.51 -5.77 7.65
C SER A 163 5.71 -6.45 6.31
N GLY A 164 5.14 -7.65 6.11
CA GLY A 164 5.27 -8.43 4.87
C GLY A 164 4.52 -7.83 3.68
N GLY A 165 3.72 -6.79 3.90
CA GLY A 165 3.03 -6.06 2.84
C GLY A 165 2.54 -4.69 3.29
N PHE A 166 2.82 -3.66 2.50
CA PHE A 166 2.28 -2.31 2.67
C PHE A 166 2.25 -1.54 1.35
N ILE A 167 1.40 -0.51 1.30
CA ILE A 167 1.25 0.40 0.16
C ILE A 167 1.18 1.84 0.68
N GLY A 168 1.78 2.79 -0.03
CA GLY A 168 1.75 4.19 0.37
C GLY A 168 2.40 5.11 -0.65
N TYR A 169 2.36 6.41 -0.37
CA TYR A 169 3.08 7.40 -1.15
C TYR A 169 4.59 7.36 -0.84
N ALA A 170 5.41 7.61 -1.86
CA ALA A 170 6.86 7.42 -1.78
C ALA A 170 7.50 8.29 -0.68
N SER A 171 7.16 9.57 -0.60
CA SER A 171 7.67 10.48 0.43
C SER A 171 7.31 10.02 1.86
N ASP A 172 6.08 9.56 2.11
CA ASP A 172 5.68 9.08 3.45
C ASP A 172 6.35 7.75 3.82
N ILE A 173 6.47 6.82 2.87
CA ILE A 173 7.20 5.57 3.11
C ILE A 173 8.67 5.88 3.41
N TYR A 174 9.28 6.79 2.67
CA TYR A 174 10.66 7.19 2.92
C TYR A 174 10.84 7.84 4.29
N ALA A 175 9.91 8.69 4.73
CA ALA A 175 9.90 9.26 6.07
C ALA A 175 9.84 8.17 7.16
N ILE A 176 9.03 7.13 6.98
CA ILE A 176 8.97 5.98 7.90
C ILE A 176 10.30 5.21 7.91
N LEU A 177 10.88 4.93 6.73
CA LEU A 177 12.15 4.22 6.59
C LEU A 177 13.35 4.98 7.18
N THR A 178 13.21 6.29 7.38
CA THR A 178 14.24 7.17 7.93
C THR A 178 13.99 7.62 9.36
N TYR A 179 12.85 7.23 9.96
CA TYR A 179 12.49 7.57 11.35
C TYR A 179 13.53 7.14 12.38
N ALA A 180 14.16 5.97 12.18
CA ALA A 180 15.21 5.46 13.06
C ALA A 180 16.24 4.62 12.27
N PRO A 181 17.48 4.48 12.77
CA PRO A 181 18.43 3.52 12.22
C PRO A 181 18.02 2.07 12.55
N ILE A 182 18.33 1.12 11.66
CA ILE A 182 18.10 -0.31 11.85
C ILE A 182 19.29 -1.13 11.32
N LYS A 183 19.74 -2.13 12.08
CA LYS A 183 20.79 -3.05 11.60
C LYS A 183 20.16 -4.14 10.73
N ASN A 184 20.96 -4.73 9.85
CA ASN A 184 20.46 -5.78 8.94
C ASN A 184 19.79 -6.95 9.66
N LYS A 185 20.30 -7.35 10.84
CA LYS A 185 19.75 -8.48 11.62
C LYS A 185 18.69 -8.08 12.65
N ASP A 186 18.38 -6.79 12.77
CA ASP A 186 17.27 -6.35 13.63
C ASP A 186 15.93 -6.71 12.97
N ASP A 187 14.85 -6.63 13.74
CA ASP A 187 13.53 -7.07 13.31
C ASP A 187 12.79 -5.98 12.50
N ASP A 188 12.42 -6.29 11.26
CA ASP A 188 11.69 -5.35 10.40
C ASP A 188 10.27 -5.08 10.91
N GLN A 189 9.57 -6.13 11.38
CA GLN A 189 8.24 -6.01 11.96
C GLN A 189 8.23 -5.09 13.19
N LEU A 190 9.19 -5.25 14.11
CA LEU A 190 9.33 -4.38 15.28
C LEU A 190 9.64 -2.94 14.88
N PHE A 191 10.50 -2.73 13.87
CA PHE A 191 10.81 -1.39 13.37
C PHE A 191 9.56 -0.65 12.91
N TYR A 192 8.74 -1.26 12.04
CA TYR A 192 7.50 -0.64 11.58
C TYR A 192 6.45 -0.52 12.69
N THR A 193 6.41 -1.48 13.63
CA THR A 193 5.56 -1.40 14.82
C THR A 193 5.89 -0.17 15.66
N LEU A 194 7.17 0.09 15.94
CA LEU A 194 7.59 1.25 16.71
C LEU A 194 7.32 2.57 15.97
N ALA A 195 7.56 2.61 14.65
CA ALA A 195 7.21 3.77 13.82
C ALA A 195 5.70 4.06 13.85
N TYR A 196 4.87 3.03 13.74
CA TYR A 196 3.41 3.16 13.82
C TYR A 196 2.92 3.60 15.22
N LEU A 197 3.57 3.15 16.28
CA LEU A 197 3.22 3.50 17.65
C LEU A 197 3.69 4.90 18.07
N ASP A 198 4.57 5.54 17.30
CA ASP A 198 4.84 6.97 17.42
C ASP A 198 3.63 7.77 16.91
N GLU A 199 2.90 8.39 17.83
CA GLU A 199 1.66 9.08 17.50
C GLU A 199 1.87 10.26 16.54
N LYS A 200 2.98 10.99 16.69
CA LYS A 200 3.27 12.15 15.83
C LYS A 200 3.55 11.68 14.42
N LEU A 201 4.37 10.64 14.25
CA LEU A 201 4.67 10.07 12.95
C LEU A 201 3.41 9.47 12.30
N ARG A 202 2.63 8.71 13.08
CA ARG A 202 1.38 8.08 12.64
C ARG A 202 0.36 9.10 12.15
N GLU A 203 0.14 10.17 12.90
CA GLU A 203 -0.83 11.20 12.55
C GLU A 203 -0.38 12.02 11.35
N HIS A 204 0.90 12.42 11.32
CA HIS A 204 1.45 13.24 10.23
C HIS A 204 1.39 12.50 8.88
N HIS A 205 1.83 11.25 8.85
CA HIS A 205 1.83 10.41 7.64
C HIS A 205 0.58 9.55 7.49
N LYS A 206 -0.49 9.83 8.24
CA LYS A 206 -1.79 9.11 8.21
C LYS A 206 -1.63 7.60 8.08
N ILE A 207 -0.75 7.01 8.91
CA ILE A 207 -0.39 5.59 8.84
C ILE A 207 -1.56 4.76 9.37
N LYS A 208 -2.03 3.82 8.55
CA LYS A 208 -3.09 2.86 8.88
C LYS A 208 -2.63 1.43 8.64
N TRP A 209 -3.45 0.48 9.09
CA TRP A 209 -3.36 -0.93 8.74
C TRP A 209 -4.75 -1.47 8.42
N ILE A 210 -4.82 -2.56 7.67
CA ILE A 210 -6.08 -3.14 7.19
C ILE A 210 -6.82 -3.82 8.36
N THR A 211 -7.74 -3.11 8.99
CA THR A 211 -8.51 -3.64 10.13
C THR A 211 -9.79 -4.35 9.72
N ASN A 212 -10.31 -4.10 8.52
CA ASN A 212 -11.52 -4.74 8.00
C ASN A 212 -11.24 -5.32 6.61
N LEU A 213 -11.23 -6.64 6.51
CA LEU A 213 -11.47 -7.40 5.27
C LEU A 213 -12.81 -8.12 5.42
#